data_AF-A0A5E4LI16-F1
#
_entry.id   AF-A0A5E4LI16-F1
#
_cell.length_a   1.000
_cell.length_b   1.000
_cell.length_c   1.000
_cell.angle_alpha   90.00
_cell.angle_beta   90.00
_cell.angle_gamma   90.00
#
_symmetry.space_group_name_H-M   'P 1'
#
loop_
_entity.id
_entity.type
_entity.pdbx_description
1 polymer ?
#
loop_
_entity_poly.entity_id
_entity_poly.type
_entity_poly.pdbx_seq_one_letter_code
_entity_poly.pdbx_strand_id
1 'polypeptide(L)'
;MAKQLKLVVSFLLVYAALYCLSILGSGAGLSKWLTGPVDFYRLDYSLWLLPIAGFFLVYMGLDWLTKEAGFGKAFGYIFPVLLLIASYAAFYAAVFYYMMNQYYFGGVSFSDFLDKYNSGINYWGLFLSSSFIYFALAGLGAWAARMLIERTETQEKAP
;
A
#
# COMPACT_ATOMS: atom_id res chain seq x y z
N MET A 1 18.61 -21.73 -2.28
CA MET A 1 18.56 -20.94 -1.03
C MET A 1 18.67 -19.42 -1.23
N ALA A 2 19.27 -18.91 -2.32
CA ALA A 2 19.52 -17.47 -2.49
C ALA A 2 18.26 -16.57 -2.62
N LYS A 3 17.22 -16.99 -3.36
CA LYS A 3 16.07 -16.12 -3.68
C LYS A 3 15.19 -15.74 -2.49
N GLN A 4 14.84 -16.73 -1.66
CA GLN A 4 14.00 -16.50 -0.47
C GLN A 4 14.70 -15.59 0.54
N LEU A 5 16.01 -15.77 0.73
CA LEU A 5 16.79 -14.88 1.58
C LEU A 5 16.84 -13.45 1.02
N LYS A 6 17.12 -13.29 -0.29
CA LYS A 6 17.08 -11.97 -0.96
C LYS A 6 15.71 -11.28 -0.78
N LEU A 7 14.62 -12.05 -0.86
CA LEU A 7 13.26 -11.56 -0.64
C LEU A 7 13.05 -11.08 0.81
N VAL A 8 13.38 -11.90 1.80
CA VAL A 8 13.23 -11.56 3.23
C VAL A 8 14.06 -10.34 3.58
N VAL A 9 15.31 -10.27 3.13
CA VAL A 9 16.19 -9.11 3.36
C VAL A 9 15.60 -7.85 2.71
N SER A 10 15.11 -7.95 1.48
CA SER A 10 14.49 -6.81 0.78
C SER A 10 13.24 -6.32 1.52
N PHE A 11 12.41 -7.25 2.01
CA PHE A 11 11.25 -6.92 2.83
C PHE A 11 11.66 -6.18 4.11
N LEU A 12 12.64 -6.69 4.86
CA LEU A 12 13.11 -6.07 6.09
C LEU A 12 13.66 -4.66 5.85
N LEU A 13 14.41 -4.45 4.76
CA LEU A 13 14.93 -3.14 4.38
C LEU A 13 13.81 -2.15 4.03
N VAL A 14 12.82 -2.57 3.22
CA VAL A 14 11.65 -1.75 2.88
C VAL A 14 10.85 -1.43 4.14
N TYR A 15 10.57 -2.42 4.99
CA TYR A 15 9.83 -2.24 6.21
C TYR A 15 10.54 -1.26 7.17
N ALA A 16 11.86 -1.40 7.34
CA ALA A 16 12.67 -0.48 8.12
C ALA A 16 12.66 0.94 7.55
N ALA A 17 12.75 1.10 6.22
CA ALA A 17 12.67 2.41 5.57
C ALA A 17 11.30 3.09 5.79
N LEU A 18 10.21 2.33 5.66
CA LEU A 18 8.86 2.83 5.94
C LEU A 18 8.67 3.17 7.41
N TYR A 19 9.26 2.38 8.30
CA TYR A 19 9.27 2.67 9.72
C TYR A 19 10.00 3.99 10.03
N CYS A 20 11.21 4.19 9.51
CA CYS A 20 11.93 5.46 9.64
C CYS A 20 11.13 6.63 9.06
N LEU A 21 10.51 6.45 7.90
CA LEU A 21 9.66 7.48 7.28
C LEU A 21 8.46 7.85 8.16
N SER A 22 7.89 6.88 8.89
CA SER A 22 6.79 7.12 9.83
C SER A 22 7.18 7.89 11.10
N ILE A 23 8.48 7.91 11.44
CA ILE A 23 9.03 8.70 12.54
C ILE A 23 9.31 10.13 12.07
N LEU A 24 9.87 10.26 10.85
CA LEU A 24 10.28 11.56 10.29
C LEU A 24 9.10 12.37 9.72
N GLY A 25 8.05 11.70 9.26
CA GLY A 25 6.84 12.34 8.75
C GLY A 25 5.77 12.47 9.83
N SER A 26 4.95 13.51 9.75
CA SER A 26 3.73 13.70 10.57
C SER A 26 2.60 12.69 10.26
N GLY A 27 2.92 11.57 9.60
CA GLY A 27 1.98 10.59 9.06
C GLY A 27 1.55 9.58 10.13
N ALA A 28 0.30 9.68 10.56
CA ALA A 28 -0.29 8.83 11.59
C ALA A 28 -0.34 7.35 11.16
N GLY A 29 0.25 6.47 11.97
CA GLY A 29 0.01 5.02 11.87
C GLY A 29 1.13 4.17 12.42
N LEU A 30 2.23 4.04 11.67
CA LEU A 30 3.30 3.07 11.98
C LEU A 30 4.04 3.37 13.29
N SER A 31 4.40 4.62 13.55
CA SER A 31 5.10 5.02 14.78
C SER A 31 4.21 4.93 16.03
N LYS A 32 2.89 5.08 15.87
CA LYS A 32 1.90 4.96 16.97
C LYS A 32 1.80 3.52 17.50
N TRP A 33 2.14 2.51 16.71
CA TRP A 33 2.16 1.12 17.17
C TRP A 33 3.24 0.85 18.21
N LEU A 34 4.43 1.44 18.07
CA LEU A 34 5.54 1.26 19.02
C LEU A 34 5.46 2.14 20.26
N THR A 35 4.61 3.17 20.23
CA THR A 35 4.55 4.21 21.27
C THR A 35 3.22 4.22 22.05
N GLY A 36 2.20 3.47 21.61
CA GLY A 36 0.90 3.36 22.27
C GLY A 36 0.66 2.01 22.95
N PRO A 37 -0.29 1.92 23.91
CA PRO A 37 -0.70 0.64 24.47
C PRO A 37 -1.30 -0.24 23.36
N VAL A 38 -0.82 -1.49 23.25
CA VAL A 38 -1.28 -2.44 22.24
C VAL A 38 -2.70 -2.88 22.57
N ASP A 39 -3.69 -2.36 21.83
CA ASP A 39 -5.10 -2.76 21.95
C ASP A 39 -5.53 -3.51 20.68
N PHE A 40 -5.40 -4.84 20.70
CA PHE A 40 -5.74 -5.71 19.56
C PHE A 40 -7.23 -5.67 19.21
N TYR A 41 -8.10 -5.08 20.03
CA TYR A 41 -9.54 -5.01 19.78
C TYR A 41 -9.94 -3.84 18.88
N ARG A 42 -9.06 -2.87 18.62
CA ARG A 42 -9.34 -1.83 17.61
C ARG A 42 -8.59 -2.13 16.32
N LEU A 43 -9.34 -2.13 15.22
CA LEU A 43 -8.81 -2.31 13.86
C LEU A 43 -7.65 -1.36 13.53
N ASP A 44 -7.66 -0.16 14.11
CA ASP A 44 -6.60 0.84 13.97
C ASP A 44 -5.21 0.33 14.40
N TYR A 45 -5.16 -0.60 15.37
CA TYR A 45 -3.92 -1.22 15.83
C TYR A 45 -3.42 -2.36 14.95
N SER A 46 -4.19 -2.81 13.95
CA SER A 46 -3.73 -3.80 12.97
C SER A 46 -3.08 -3.16 11.74
N LEU A 47 -3.11 -1.82 11.62
CA LEU A 47 -2.64 -1.09 10.44
C LEU A 47 -1.12 -1.22 10.21
N TRP A 48 -0.33 -1.62 11.21
CA TRP A 48 1.11 -1.94 11.04
C TRP A 48 1.36 -3.21 10.18
N LEU A 49 0.33 -4.03 9.94
CA LEU A 49 0.38 -5.19 9.05
C LEU A 49 0.20 -4.79 7.57
N LEU A 50 -0.31 -3.58 7.28
CA LEU A 50 -0.53 -3.13 5.91
C LEU A 50 0.72 -3.16 5.03
N PRO A 51 1.92 -2.76 5.49
CA PRO A 51 3.14 -2.92 4.71
C PRO A 51 3.45 -4.38 4.39
N ILE A 52 3.16 -5.31 5.30
CA ILE A 52 3.37 -6.74 5.08
C ILE A 52 2.46 -7.23 3.96
N ALA A 53 1.16 -6.94 4.07
CA ALA A 53 0.19 -7.28 3.03
C ALA A 53 0.57 -6.64 1.69
N GLY A 54 0.89 -5.34 1.68
CA GLY A 54 1.26 -4.61 0.46
C GLY A 54 2.49 -5.17 -0.22
N PHE A 55 3.55 -5.45 0.55
CA PHE A 55 4.78 -6.01 0.00
C PHE A 55 4.54 -7.39 -0.63
N PHE A 56 3.96 -8.34 0.13
CA PHE A 56 3.85 -9.72 -0.36
C PHE A 56 2.77 -9.86 -1.44
N LEU A 57 1.64 -9.16 -1.34
CA LEU A 57 0.61 -9.19 -2.38
C LEU A 57 1.14 -8.64 -3.71
N VAL A 58 1.90 -7.55 -3.68
CA VAL A 58 2.48 -7.01 -4.91
C VAL A 58 3.60 -7.90 -5.44
N TYR A 59 4.49 -8.39 -4.57
CA TYR A 59 5.60 -9.25 -5.01
C TYR A 59 5.10 -10.50 -5.73
N MET A 60 4.12 -11.20 -5.13
CA MET A 60 3.51 -12.39 -5.69
C MET A 60 2.57 -12.06 -6.86
N GLY A 61 1.75 -11.01 -6.71
CA GLY A 61 0.79 -10.58 -7.72
C GLY A 61 1.46 -10.15 -9.02
N LEU A 62 2.63 -9.52 -8.95
CA LEU A 62 3.39 -9.15 -10.14
C LEU A 62 3.94 -10.38 -10.88
N ASP A 63 4.28 -11.47 -10.16
CA ASP A 63 4.64 -12.75 -10.81
C ASP A 63 3.47 -13.29 -11.60
N TRP A 64 2.32 -13.34 -10.93
CA TRP A 64 1.10 -13.88 -11.48
C TRP A 64 0.63 -13.06 -12.69
N LEU A 65 0.66 -11.73 -12.61
CA LEU A 65 0.29 -10.85 -13.72
C LEU A 65 1.21 -11.06 -14.93
N THR A 66 2.52 -11.15 -14.71
CA THR A 66 3.48 -11.22 -15.83
C THR A 66 3.59 -12.61 -16.45
N LYS A 67 3.41 -13.69 -15.67
CA LYS A 67 3.51 -15.07 -16.16
C LYS A 67 2.19 -15.67 -16.57
N GLU A 68 1.17 -15.55 -15.73
CA GLU A 68 -0.11 -16.25 -15.90
C GLU A 68 -1.12 -15.40 -16.67
N ALA A 69 -1.24 -14.11 -16.33
CA ALA A 69 -2.15 -13.21 -17.04
C ALA A 69 -1.56 -12.68 -18.38
N GLY A 70 -0.34 -13.09 -18.73
CA GLY A 70 0.29 -12.77 -20.02
C GLY A 70 0.66 -11.30 -20.19
N PHE A 71 0.71 -10.51 -19.12
CA PHE A 71 1.19 -9.14 -19.21
C PHE A 71 2.69 -9.16 -19.55
N GLY A 72 3.05 -8.67 -20.74
CA GLY A 72 4.43 -8.68 -21.20
C GLY A 72 5.39 -7.92 -20.27
N LYS A 73 6.71 -8.10 -20.45
CA LYS A 73 7.75 -7.48 -19.58
C LYS A 73 7.63 -5.96 -19.45
N ALA A 74 7.08 -5.27 -20.46
CA ALA A 74 6.81 -3.83 -20.42
C ALA A 74 5.84 -3.43 -19.28
N PHE A 75 4.90 -4.31 -18.93
CA PHE A 75 3.97 -4.11 -17.83
C PHE A 75 4.69 -3.93 -16.49
N GLY A 76 5.78 -4.69 -16.29
CA GLY A 76 6.61 -4.57 -15.10
C GLY A 76 7.13 -3.15 -14.87
N TYR A 77 7.41 -2.37 -15.93
CA TYR A 77 7.91 -1.01 -15.78
C TYR A 77 6.82 0.03 -15.49
N ILE A 78 5.60 -0.16 -16.00
CA ILE A 78 4.48 0.76 -15.73
C ILE A 78 3.74 0.43 -14.43
N PHE A 79 3.94 -0.79 -13.90
CA PHE A 79 3.27 -1.29 -12.71
C PHE A 79 3.32 -0.35 -11.49
N PRO A 80 4.44 0.34 -11.17
CA PRO A 80 4.48 1.30 -10.07
C PRO A 80 3.43 2.41 -10.17
N VAL A 81 3.25 2.95 -11.37
CA VAL A 81 2.28 4.02 -11.64
C VAL A 81 0.87 3.48 -11.50
N LEU A 82 0.61 2.31 -12.08
CA LEU A 82 -0.69 1.64 -11.96
C LEU A 82 -1.03 1.28 -10.51
N LEU A 83 -0.04 0.83 -9.72
CA LEU A 83 -0.21 0.52 -8.31
C LEU A 83 -0.63 1.75 -7.51
N LEU A 84 0.01 2.90 -7.74
CA LEU A 84 -0.34 4.15 -7.05
C LEU A 84 -1.75 4.62 -7.43
N ILE A 85 -2.10 4.60 -8.72
CA ILE A 85 -3.43 4.99 -9.20
C ILE A 85 -4.50 4.04 -8.62
N ALA A 86 -4.28 2.73 -8.69
CA ALA A 86 -5.21 1.73 -8.17
C ALA A 86 -5.36 1.85 -6.64
N SER A 87 -4.27 2.09 -5.92
CA SER A 87 -4.30 2.31 -4.46
C SER A 87 -5.10 3.58 -4.13
N TYR A 88 -4.86 4.68 -4.83
CA TYR A 88 -5.61 5.91 -4.62
C TYR A 88 -7.10 5.73 -4.93
N ALA A 89 -7.45 5.06 -6.03
CA ALA A 89 -8.83 4.76 -6.39
C ALA A 89 -9.52 3.86 -5.35
N ALA A 90 -8.83 2.83 -4.85
CA ALA A 90 -9.35 1.95 -3.80
C ALA A 90 -9.57 2.71 -2.48
N PHE A 91 -8.62 3.57 -2.09
CA PHE A 91 -8.77 4.45 -0.93
C PHE A 91 -9.95 5.39 -1.09
N TYR A 92 -10.07 6.05 -2.25
CA TYR A 92 -11.17 6.94 -2.57
C TYR A 92 -12.52 6.24 -2.44
N ALA A 93 -12.67 5.06 -3.06
CA ALA A 93 -13.90 4.27 -2.98
C ALA A 93 -14.22 3.84 -1.54
N ALA A 94 -13.22 3.45 -0.75
CA ALA A 94 -13.40 3.07 0.64
C ALA A 94 -13.86 4.25 1.50
N VAL A 95 -13.23 5.43 1.37
CA VAL A 95 -13.62 6.64 2.11
C VAL A 95 -14.99 7.12 1.66
N PHE A 96 -15.28 7.12 0.36
CA PHE A 96 -16.60 7.45 -0.17
C PHE A 96 -17.68 6.59 0.49
N TYR A 97 -17.50 5.27 0.47
CA TYR A 97 -18.46 4.33 1.02
C TYR A 97 -18.60 4.48 2.55
N TYR A 98 -17.49 4.67 3.26
CA TYR A 98 -17.51 4.93 4.70
C TYR A 98 -18.31 6.19 5.03
N MET A 99 -18.04 7.31 4.35
CA MET A 99 -18.76 8.55 4.58
C MET A 99 -20.23 8.42 4.21
N MET A 100 -20.55 7.85 3.05
CA MET A 100 -21.94 7.62 2.63
C MET A 100 -22.73 6.84 3.69
N ASN A 101 -22.16 5.76 4.24
CA ASN A 101 -22.79 4.99 5.31
C ASN A 101 -23.02 5.82 6.58
N GLN A 102 -22.03 6.59 7.02
CA GLN A 102 -22.17 7.45 8.21
C GLN A 102 -23.31 8.47 8.05
N TYR A 103 -23.44 9.08 6.87
CA TYR A 103 -24.53 10.02 6.59
C TYR A 103 -25.88 9.32 6.50
N TYR A 104 -25.94 8.14 5.88
CA TYR A 104 -27.16 7.34 5.81
C TYR A 104 -27.66 6.92 7.19
N PHE A 105 -26.78 6.41 8.06
CA PHE A 105 -27.14 6.06 9.44
C PHE A 105 -27.43 7.28 10.32
N GLY A 106 -26.89 8.45 9.98
CA GLY A 106 -27.21 9.73 10.60
C GLY A 106 -28.54 10.35 10.17
N GLY A 107 -29.29 9.70 9.26
CA GLY A 107 -30.58 10.20 8.77
C GLY A 107 -30.47 11.37 7.79
N VAL A 108 -29.28 11.63 7.24
CA VAL A 108 -29.06 12.70 6.25
C VAL A 108 -29.43 12.20 4.86
N SER A 109 -30.07 13.06 4.06
CA SER A 109 -30.44 12.72 2.69
C SER A 109 -29.20 12.53 1.81
N PHE A 110 -29.31 11.70 0.77
CA PHE A 110 -28.20 11.45 -0.16
C PHE A 110 -27.80 12.70 -0.96
N SER A 111 -28.75 13.61 -1.24
CA SER A 111 -28.44 14.87 -1.92
C SER A 111 -27.58 15.79 -1.07
N ASP A 112 -27.85 15.88 0.23
CA ASP A 112 -27.07 16.70 1.15
C ASP A 112 -25.67 16.11 1.37
N PHE A 113 -25.56 14.78 1.36
CA PHE A 113 -24.26 14.11 1.31
C PHE A 113 -23.48 14.49 0.06
N LEU A 114 -24.07 14.40 -1.13
CA LEU A 114 -23.39 14.70 -2.39
C LEU A 114 -22.93 16.17 -2.48
N ASP A 115 -23.75 17.11 -2.00
CA ASP A 115 -23.38 18.54 -1.97
C ASP A 115 -22.17 18.78 -1.05
N LYS A 116 -22.18 18.18 0.14
CA LYS A 116 -21.07 18.27 1.09
C LYS A 116 -19.83 17.48 0.64
N TYR A 117 -20.03 16.41 -0.10
CA TYR A 117 -18.99 15.58 -0.69
C TYR A 117 -18.23 16.35 -1.78
N ASN A 118 -18.95 17.03 -2.67
CA ASN A 118 -18.40 17.77 -3.80
C ASN A 118 -17.74 19.10 -3.39
N SER A 119 -18.04 19.63 -2.20
CA SER A 119 -17.64 20.98 -1.77
C SER A 119 -16.28 21.11 -1.09
N GLY A 120 -15.46 20.06 -0.94
CA GLY A 120 -14.06 20.30 -0.54
C GLY A 120 -13.28 19.20 0.18
N ILE A 121 -13.62 17.92 0.02
CA ILE A 121 -12.81 16.86 0.63
C ILE A 121 -11.49 16.72 -0.14
N ASN A 122 -10.37 17.07 0.51
CA ASN A 122 -9.02 16.86 -0.04
C ASN A 122 -8.60 15.38 0.09
N TYR A 123 -9.14 14.54 -0.80
CA TYR A 123 -8.84 13.10 -0.85
C TYR A 123 -7.35 12.78 -0.98
N TRP A 124 -6.62 13.60 -1.73
CA TRP A 124 -5.19 13.41 -1.91
C TRP A 124 -4.43 13.62 -0.60
N GLY A 125 -4.72 14.71 0.12
CA GLY A 125 -4.15 14.97 1.44
C GLY A 125 -4.53 13.87 2.45
N LEU A 126 -5.77 13.40 2.41
CA LEU A 126 -6.23 12.28 3.25
C LEU A 126 -5.49 10.98 2.90
N PHE A 127 -5.30 10.67 1.62
CA PHE A 127 -4.58 9.48 1.18
C PHE A 127 -3.12 9.50 1.67
N LEU A 128 -2.41 10.60 1.46
CA LEU A 128 -1.01 10.76 1.86
C LEU A 128 -0.80 10.73 3.38
N SER A 129 -1.81 11.16 4.15
CA SER A 129 -1.78 11.13 5.62
C SER A 129 -2.33 9.83 6.21
N SER A 130 -2.99 8.99 5.42
CA SER A 130 -3.57 7.72 5.85
C SER A 130 -2.51 6.64 6.04
N SER A 131 -2.79 5.65 6.88
CA SER A 131 -1.93 4.47 6.99
C SER A 131 -1.94 3.59 5.73
N PHE A 132 -2.90 3.79 4.83
CA PHE A 132 -3.00 3.03 3.58
C PHE A 132 -1.87 3.39 2.59
N ILE A 133 -1.27 4.58 2.70
CA ILE A 133 -0.09 4.92 1.89
C ILE A 133 1.06 3.93 2.10
N TYR A 134 1.22 3.39 3.31
CA TYR A 134 2.28 2.43 3.61
C TYR A 134 2.06 1.07 2.93
N PHE A 135 0.81 0.69 2.64
CA PHE A 135 0.52 -0.46 1.78
C PHE A 135 1.08 -0.21 0.36
N ALA A 136 0.76 0.95 -0.22
CA ALA A 136 1.19 1.31 -1.57
C ALA A 136 2.73 1.42 -1.67
N LEU A 137 3.36 2.08 -0.70
CA LEU A 137 4.82 2.23 -0.64
C LEU A 137 5.53 0.89 -0.42
N ALA A 138 4.98 0.00 0.42
CA ALA A 138 5.52 -1.34 0.58
C ALA A 138 5.40 -2.16 -0.71
N GLY A 139 4.28 -2.01 -1.42
CA GLY A 139 4.09 -2.57 -2.75
C GLY A 139 5.12 -2.06 -3.77
N LEU A 140 5.42 -0.77 -3.77
CA LEU A 140 6.52 -0.21 -4.59
C LEU A 140 7.87 -0.80 -4.22
N GLY A 141 8.14 -0.97 -2.92
CA GLY A 141 9.33 -1.65 -2.43
C GLY A 141 9.42 -3.11 -2.91
N ALA A 142 8.31 -3.84 -2.91
CA ALA A 142 8.23 -5.20 -3.44
C ALA A 142 8.49 -5.26 -4.95
N TRP A 143 7.93 -4.32 -5.72
CA TRP A 143 8.23 -4.17 -7.14
C TRP A 143 9.74 -3.96 -7.36
N ALA A 144 10.35 -3.03 -6.64
CA ALA A 144 11.77 -2.73 -6.77
C ALA A 144 12.64 -3.94 -6.38
N ALA A 145 12.32 -4.58 -5.25
CA ALA A 145 12.99 -5.79 -4.79
C ALA A 145 12.95 -6.89 -5.85
N ARG A 146 11.80 -7.09 -6.49
CA ARG A 146 11.63 -8.06 -7.55
C ARG A 146 12.51 -7.76 -8.76
N MET A 147 12.50 -6.51 -9.24
CA MET A 147 13.33 -6.09 -10.38
C MET A 147 14.82 -6.30 -10.09
N LEU A 148 15.27 -6.03 -8.86
CA LEU A 148 16.65 -6.27 -8.44
C LEU A 148 16.97 -7.77 -8.39
N ILE A 149 16.11 -8.58 -7.78
CA ILE A 149 16.31 -10.03 -7.65
C ILE A 149 16.37 -10.67 -9.04
N GLU A 150 15.43 -10.37 -9.92
CA GLU A 150 15.41 -10.92 -11.29
C GLU A 150 16.66 -10.54 -12.09
N ARG A 151 17.16 -9.31 -11.94
CA ARG A 151 18.42 -8.87 -12.57
C ARG A 151 19.63 -9.63 -12.05
N THR A 152 19.76 -9.79 -10.73
CA THR A 152 20.88 -10.55 -10.14
C THR A 152 20.86 -12.02 -10.57
N GLU A 153 19.68 -12.64 -10.62
CA GLU A 153 19.53 -14.03 -11.09
C GLU A 153 19.87 -14.19 -12.58
N THR A 154 19.63 -13.16 -13.40
CA THR A 154 19.99 -13.18 -14.83
C THR A 154 21.50 -13.09 -15.01
N GLN A 155 22.18 -12.25 -14.21
CA GLN A 155 23.64 -12.11 -14.26
C GLN A 155 24.37 -13.35 -13.74
N GLU A 156 23.87 -13.97 -12.67
CA GLU A 156 24.43 -15.24 -12.14
C GLU A 156 24.35 -16.40 -13.14
N LYS A 157 23.48 -16.31 -14.16
CA LYS A 157 23.28 -17.33 -15.19
C LYS A 157 23.93 -17.00 -16.54
N ALA A 158 24.56 -15.83 -16.66
CA ALA A 158 25.34 -15.49 -17.84
C ALA A 158 26.70 -16.23 -17.78
N PRO A 159 27.11 -16.93 -18.85
CA PRO A 159 28.34 -17.71 -18.88
C PRO A 159 29.61 -16.86 -18.77
#